data_AF-A0A7C9HW65-F1
#
_entry.id   AF-A0A7C9HW65-F1
#
_cell.length_a   1.000
_cell.length_b   1.000
_cell.length_c   1.000
_cell.angle_alpha   90.00
_cell.angle_beta   90.00
_cell.angle_gamma   90.00
#
_symmetry.space_group_name_H-M   'P 1'
#
loop_
_entity.id
_entity.type
_entity.pdbx_description
1 polymer ?
#
loop_
_entity_poly.entity_id
_entity_poly.type
_entity_poly.pdbx_seq_one_letter_code
_entity_poly.pdbx_strand_id
1 'polypeptide(L)'
;MGLTRRVFLTGVAVVGVLAVSRVMADRQEAEQEQAAVEEFPAPELARVSVPAGALTELPADAGQVMAWTVDDGTDSAVVGAYTAFAAANGIRLTYFVNGVYASWDDNADAIRPLVERGQIQLANHTWSHPDLTTLSDAEIQWQLQHNHDYLQSVYGVDARPFFRPPYGVHDARVDAAAAAIGYTVPTLWYGSLGDSGAITQQQIVDLAAEWFAAGRIIIGHLNQDPVVGVLPRLKEILDERGLQTVTLNDVFTSAQHP
;
A
#
# COMPACT_ATOMS: atom_id res chain seq x y z
N MET A 1 1.92 -33.44 78.79
CA MET A 1 1.28 -34.33 77.79
C MET A 1 -0.15 -33.83 77.62
N GLY A 2 -0.72 -33.46 76.47
CA GLY A 2 -0.34 -33.48 75.06
C GLY A 2 -1.42 -32.71 74.26
N LEU A 3 -1.05 -32.31 73.05
CA LEU A 3 -1.72 -31.48 72.01
C LEU A 3 -3.26 -31.50 71.86
N THR A 4 -3.84 -30.38 71.37
CA THR A 4 -4.42 -30.16 69.99
C THR A 4 -5.23 -28.84 69.94
N ARG A 5 -4.94 -27.82 69.08
CA ARG A 5 -5.17 -27.56 67.62
C ARG A 5 -6.57 -27.02 67.21
N ARG A 6 -6.56 -25.78 66.64
CA ARG A 6 -7.45 -25.15 65.61
C ARG A 6 -8.87 -24.73 66.06
N VAL A 7 -9.59 -23.75 65.48
CA VAL A 7 -9.81 -23.22 64.10
C VAL A 7 -10.32 -21.76 64.25
N PHE A 8 -9.78 -20.71 63.62
CA PHE A 8 -9.84 -20.22 62.22
C PHE A 8 -11.09 -19.39 61.84
N LEU A 9 -10.80 -18.20 61.29
CA LEU A 9 -11.71 -17.19 60.76
C LEU A 9 -12.65 -17.75 59.68
N THR A 10 -13.89 -17.26 59.66
CA THR A 10 -14.74 -17.27 58.47
C THR A 10 -15.13 -15.83 58.16
N GLY A 11 -14.81 -15.36 56.95
CA GLY A 11 -15.31 -14.09 56.48
C GLY A 11 -14.48 -13.53 55.32
N VAL A 12 -15.15 -13.34 54.19
CA VAL A 12 -14.73 -12.63 52.96
C VAL A 12 -14.16 -13.54 51.85
N ALA A 13 -15.08 -14.08 51.05
CA ALA A 13 -14.81 -14.57 49.70
C ALA A 13 -16.10 -14.57 48.86
N VAL A 14 -16.70 -13.39 48.62
CA VAL A 14 -17.82 -13.28 47.65
C VAL A 14 -17.72 -12.04 46.76
N VAL A 15 -17.06 -10.96 47.20
CA VAL A 15 -16.97 -9.70 46.42
C VAL A 15 -15.99 -9.79 45.24
N GLY A 16 -14.96 -10.65 45.30
CA GLY A 16 -13.92 -10.72 44.27
C GLY A 16 -14.36 -11.37 42.95
N VAL A 17 -15.28 -12.34 42.98
CA VAL A 17 -15.63 -13.13 41.79
C VAL A 17 -16.47 -12.32 40.79
N LEU A 18 -17.41 -11.50 41.28
CA LEU A 18 -18.28 -10.68 40.44
C LEU A 18 -17.52 -9.52 39.77
N ALA A 19 -16.59 -8.89 40.49
CA ALA A 19 -15.78 -7.80 39.94
C ALA A 19 -14.79 -8.30 38.86
N VAL A 20 -14.16 -9.46 39.07
CA VAL A 20 -13.26 -10.07 38.07
C VAL A 20 -14.04 -10.49 36.82
N SER A 21 -15.25 -11.03 36.96
CA SER A 21 -16.09 -11.44 35.83
C SER A 21 -16.50 -10.26 34.95
N ARG A 22 -16.77 -9.10 35.55
CA ARG A 22 -17.15 -7.88 34.83
C ARG A 22 -15.97 -7.24 34.11
N VAL A 23 -14.78 -7.21 34.74
CA VAL A 23 -13.55 -6.73 34.09
C VAL A 23 -13.12 -7.63 32.92
N MET A 24 -13.37 -8.94 33.00
CA MET A 24 -13.11 -9.85 31.88
C MET A 24 -14.14 -9.69 30.75
N ALA A 25 -15.40 -9.44 31.07
CA ALA A 25 -16.43 -9.14 30.07
C ALA A 25 -16.16 -7.80 29.37
N ASP A 26 -15.84 -6.74 30.11
CA ASP A 26 -15.48 -5.43 29.55
C ASP A 26 -14.20 -5.51 28.70
N ARG A 27 -13.26 -6.39 29.06
CA ARG A 27 -12.08 -6.69 28.22
C ARG A 27 -12.44 -7.44 26.95
N GLN A 28 -13.31 -8.44 27.02
CA GLN A 28 -13.78 -9.17 25.84
C GLN A 28 -14.61 -8.30 24.91
N GLU A 29 -15.44 -7.40 25.46
CA GLU A 29 -16.19 -6.41 24.67
C GLU A 29 -15.24 -5.38 24.03
N ALA A 30 -14.25 -4.86 24.76
CA ALA A 30 -13.24 -3.96 24.19
C ALA A 30 -12.32 -4.66 23.15
N GLU A 31 -12.00 -5.95 23.36
CA GLU A 31 -11.26 -6.78 22.40
C GLU A 31 -12.12 -7.13 21.17
N GLN A 32 -13.44 -7.32 21.33
CA GLN A 32 -14.37 -7.52 20.22
C GLN A 32 -14.69 -6.23 19.45
N GLU A 33 -14.72 -5.08 20.13
CA GLU A 33 -14.92 -3.75 19.55
C GLU A 33 -13.64 -3.25 18.84
N GLN A 34 -12.45 -3.67 19.30
CA GLN A 34 -11.18 -3.53 18.55
C GLN A 34 -11.01 -4.55 17.42
N ALA A 35 -11.69 -5.71 17.46
CA ALA A 35 -11.58 -6.78 16.47
C ALA A 35 -12.62 -6.70 15.34
N ALA A 36 -13.60 -5.80 15.42
CA ALA A 36 -14.38 -5.40 14.25
C ALA A 36 -13.51 -4.46 13.39
N VAL A 37 -12.45 -5.01 12.80
CA VAL A 37 -11.79 -4.35 11.66
C VAL A 37 -12.90 -4.17 10.63
N GLU A 38 -13.29 -2.92 10.39
CA GLU A 38 -14.24 -2.60 9.33
C GLU A 38 -13.66 -3.19 8.04
N GLU A 39 -14.26 -4.30 7.59
CA GLU A 39 -13.75 -5.04 6.45
C GLU A 39 -14.14 -4.25 5.20
N PHE A 40 -13.15 -3.63 4.56
CA PHE A 40 -13.35 -2.89 3.31
C PHE A 40 -13.29 -3.88 2.15
N PRO A 41 -14.43 -4.34 1.59
CA PRO A 41 -14.41 -5.30 0.50
C PRO A 41 -13.68 -4.71 -0.71
N ALA A 42 -13.05 -5.59 -1.49
CA ALA A 42 -12.49 -5.19 -2.77
C ALA A 42 -13.62 -4.65 -3.69
N PRO A 43 -13.31 -3.67 -4.55
CA PRO A 43 -14.27 -3.14 -5.50
C PRO A 43 -14.73 -4.24 -6.48
N GLU A 44 -16.03 -4.32 -6.72
CA GLU A 44 -16.60 -5.24 -7.71
C GLU A 44 -16.44 -4.63 -9.12
N LEU A 45 -15.28 -4.88 -9.74
CA LEU A 45 -14.96 -4.43 -11.10
C LEU A 45 -14.79 -5.62 -12.04
N ALA A 46 -15.29 -5.46 -13.28
CA ALA A 46 -14.94 -6.39 -14.35
C ALA A 46 -13.49 -6.13 -14.77
N ARG A 47 -12.60 -7.05 -14.42
CA ARG A 47 -11.19 -6.96 -14.79
C ARG A 47 -11.01 -7.12 -16.30
N VAL A 48 -10.12 -6.33 -16.89
CA VAL A 48 -9.77 -6.38 -18.32
C VAL A 48 -8.32 -6.78 -18.50
N SER A 49 -7.95 -7.37 -19.63
CA SER A 49 -6.55 -7.69 -19.89
C SER A 49 -5.71 -6.41 -19.92
N VAL A 50 -4.55 -6.46 -19.26
CA VAL A 50 -3.61 -5.33 -19.26
C VAL A 50 -3.20 -5.00 -20.71
N PRO A 51 -3.23 -3.72 -21.13
CA PRO A 51 -2.87 -3.35 -22.49
C PRO A 51 -1.37 -3.52 -22.74
N ALA A 52 -0.99 -3.63 -24.01
CA ALA A 52 0.42 -3.61 -24.40
C ALA A 52 0.97 -2.17 -24.37
N GLY A 53 2.22 -2.02 -23.92
CA GLY A 53 2.91 -0.73 -23.88
C GLY A 53 2.72 0.02 -22.57
N ALA A 54 3.11 1.30 -22.57
CA ALA A 54 3.08 2.12 -21.38
C ALA A 54 1.64 2.43 -20.93
N LEU A 55 1.40 2.29 -19.63
CA LEU A 55 0.11 2.52 -19.00
C LEU A 55 0.09 3.89 -18.29
N THR A 56 -0.80 4.79 -18.71
CA THR A 56 -0.95 6.13 -18.11
C THR A 56 -2.34 6.35 -17.46
N GLU A 57 -3.31 5.51 -17.80
CA GLU A 57 -4.71 5.65 -17.40
C GLU A 57 -5.38 4.28 -17.24
N LEU A 58 -6.51 4.26 -16.53
CA LEU A 58 -7.40 3.11 -16.43
C LEU A 58 -8.35 3.07 -17.64
N PRO A 59 -9.03 1.93 -17.90
CA PRO A 59 -10.05 1.86 -18.94
C PRO A 59 -11.14 2.91 -18.73
N ALA A 60 -11.62 3.52 -19.83
CA ALA A 60 -12.59 4.61 -19.77
C ALA A 60 -13.94 4.20 -19.14
N ASP A 61 -14.26 2.91 -19.15
CA ASP A 61 -15.47 2.31 -18.59
C ASP A 61 -15.26 1.71 -17.18
N ALA A 62 -14.12 1.95 -16.54
CA ALA A 62 -13.84 1.48 -15.16
C ALA A 62 -14.73 2.15 -14.08
N GLY A 63 -15.53 3.16 -14.46
CA GLY A 63 -16.46 3.85 -13.57
C GLY A 63 -15.80 4.97 -12.76
N GLN A 64 -16.34 5.27 -11.58
CA GLN A 64 -15.86 6.33 -10.69
C GLN A 64 -14.65 5.89 -9.86
N VAL A 65 -13.63 5.36 -10.53
CA VAL A 65 -12.42 4.83 -9.89
C VAL A 65 -11.16 5.51 -10.38
N MET A 66 -10.14 5.56 -9.53
CA MET A 66 -8.79 6.01 -9.89
C MET A 66 -7.73 5.14 -9.23
N ALA A 67 -6.57 5.01 -9.86
CA ALA A 67 -5.43 4.32 -9.25
C ALA A 67 -4.51 5.34 -8.61
N TRP A 68 -4.48 5.35 -7.26
CA TRP A 68 -3.48 6.11 -6.53
C TRP A 68 -2.25 5.23 -6.32
N THR A 69 -1.18 5.61 -7.02
CA THR A 69 0.10 4.93 -7.00
C THR A 69 1.13 5.78 -6.28
N VAL A 70 2.05 5.16 -5.54
CA VAL A 70 3.11 5.88 -4.83
C VAL A 70 4.46 5.19 -5.01
N ASP A 71 5.50 5.98 -5.18
CA ASP A 71 6.83 5.50 -5.54
C ASP A 71 7.81 5.53 -4.36
N ASP A 72 8.94 4.85 -4.59
CA ASP A 72 10.17 4.86 -3.81
C ASP A 72 10.09 4.14 -2.45
N GLY A 73 9.70 4.88 -1.42
CA GLY A 73 9.77 4.49 -0.02
C GLY A 73 11.04 4.97 0.69
N THR A 74 11.54 6.18 0.47
CA THR A 74 12.78 6.60 1.15
C THR A 74 12.61 6.87 2.65
N ASP A 75 11.39 7.07 3.14
CA ASP A 75 11.12 7.44 4.54
C ASP A 75 10.18 6.45 5.25
N SER A 76 10.68 5.81 6.31
CA SER A 76 9.94 4.78 7.07
C SER A 76 8.67 5.32 7.74
N ALA A 77 8.66 6.58 8.19
CA ALA A 77 7.48 7.17 8.82
C ALA A 77 6.39 7.47 7.80
N VAL A 78 6.76 7.92 6.60
CA VAL A 78 5.82 8.18 5.50
C VAL A 78 5.21 6.86 4.98
N VAL A 79 6.03 5.82 4.78
CA VAL A 79 5.55 4.47 4.41
C VAL A 79 4.55 3.94 5.44
N GLY A 80 4.88 4.06 6.73
CA GLY A 80 4.00 3.64 7.82
C GLY A 80 2.69 4.44 7.87
N ALA A 81 2.75 5.75 7.69
CA ALA A 81 1.58 6.62 7.69
C ALA A 81 0.60 6.31 6.56
N TYR A 82 1.09 6.12 5.33
CA TYR A 82 0.26 5.71 4.19
C TYR A 82 -0.35 4.32 4.40
N THR A 83 0.41 3.38 4.95
CA THR A 83 -0.06 2.02 5.24
C THR A 83 -1.16 2.04 6.29
N ALA A 84 -1.00 2.80 7.37
CA ALA A 84 -2.02 2.99 8.40
C ALA A 84 -3.27 3.72 7.85
N PHE A 85 -3.07 4.75 7.04
CA PHE A 85 -4.16 5.48 6.38
C PHE A 85 -4.96 4.57 5.44
N ALA A 86 -4.29 3.73 4.64
CA ALA A 86 -4.94 2.74 3.81
C ALA A 86 -5.79 1.80 4.66
N ALA A 87 -5.18 1.15 5.66
CA ALA A 87 -5.86 0.21 6.55
C ALA A 87 -7.13 0.80 7.20
N ALA A 88 -7.04 2.03 7.71
CA ALA A 88 -8.13 2.66 8.46
C ALA A 88 -9.29 3.18 7.60
N ASN A 89 -9.08 3.38 6.29
CA ASN A 89 -10.04 4.09 5.44
C ASN A 89 -10.50 3.28 4.21
N GLY A 90 -10.07 2.02 4.09
CA GLY A 90 -10.35 1.21 2.91
C GLY A 90 -9.71 1.72 1.62
N ILE A 91 -8.74 2.64 1.73
CA ILE A 91 -8.03 3.18 0.57
C ILE A 91 -7.14 2.08 0.00
N ARG A 92 -7.20 1.93 -1.32
CA ARG A 92 -6.45 0.93 -2.08
C ARG A 92 -5.32 1.63 -2.83
N LEU A 93 -4.11 1.11 -2.71
CA LEU A 93 -2.90 1.77 -3.23
C LEU A 93 -2.04 0.78 -4.00
N THR A 94 -1.30 1.29 -4.98
CA THR A 94 -0.20 0.54 -5.60
C THR A 94 1.13 1.18 -5.25
N TYR A 95 1.98 0.45 -4.55
CA TYR A 95 3.33 0.88 -4.17
C TYR A 95 4.32 0.40 -5.21
N PHE A 96 5.00 1.31 -5.90
CA PHE A 96 6.16 1.01 -6.72
C PHE A 96 7.40 1.07 -5.85
N VAL A 97 7.89 -0.11 -5.47
CA VAL A 97 8.88 -0.30 -4.40
C VAL A 97 10.30 -0.22 -4.93
N ASN A 98 11.17 0.54 -4.24
CA ASN A 98 12.62 0.38 -4.28
C ASN A 98 13.11 -0.40 -3.04
N GLY A 99 13.37 -1.69 -3.20
CA GLY A 99 13.73 -2.58 -2.09
C GLY A 99 15.07 -2.28 -1.41
N VAL A 100 15.88 -1.35 -1.94
CA VAL A 100 17.13 -0.93 -1.30
C VAL A 100 16.89 -0.15 0.00
N TYR A 101 15.70 0.44 0.18
CA TYR A 101 15.39 1.25 1.36
C TYR A 101 14.86 0.40 2.51
N ALA A 102 15.42 0.59 3.70
CA ALA A 102 15.07 -0.16 4.91
C ALA A 102 13.63 0.08 5.41
N SER A 103 12.99 1.15 4.95
CA SER A 103 11.59 1.50 5.26
C SER A 103 10.60 0.38 4.95
N TRP A 104 10.90 -0.41 3.92
CA TRP A 104 10.10 -1.55 3.51
C TRP A 104 10.19 -2.67 4.56
N ASP A 105 11.38 -2.98 5.06
CA ASP A 105 11.56 -3.94 6.15
C ASP A 105 10.96 -3.42 7.46
N ASP A 106 11.17 -2.13 7.79
CA ASP A 106 10.64 -1.48 9.00
C ASP A 106 9.11 -1.57 9.10
N ASN A 107 8.41 -1.54 7.96
CA ASN A 107 6.95 -1.54 7.88
C ASN A 107 6.36 -2.87 7.39
N ALA A 108 7.17 -3.92 7.22
CA ALA A 108 6.74 -5.16 6.57
C ALA A 108 5.54 -5.80 7.27
N ASP A 109 5.53 -5.82 8.61
CA ASP A 109 4.44 -6.41 9.40
C ASP A 109 3.11 -5.65 9.23
N ALA A 110 3.16 -4.34 8.98
CA ALA A 110 1.97 -3.53 8.72
C ALA A 110 1.48 -3.67 7.27
N ILE A 111 2.40 -3.83 6.32
CA ILE A 111 2.10 -3.90 4.88
C ILE A 111 1.55 -5.29 4.51
N ARG A 112 2.14 -6.38 5.01
CA ARG A 112 1.79 -7.76 4.62
C ARG A 112 0.28 -8.07 4.68
N PRO A 113 -0.46 -7.76 5.77
CA PRO A 113 -1.88 -8.04 5.82
C PRO A 113 -2.70 -7.26 4.79
N LEU A 114 -2.24 -6.07 4.37
CA LEU A 114 -2.89 -5.26 3.34
C LEU A 114 -2.62 -5.84 1.94
N VAL A 115 -1.43 -6.39 1.74
CA VAL A 115 -1.02 -7.09 0.52
C VAL A 115 -1.79 -8.40 0.35
N GLU A 116 -1.91 -9.20 1.41
CA GLU A 116 -2.59 -10.50 1.38
C GLU A 116 -4.06 -10.40 0.94
N ARG A 117 -4.75 -9.32 1.32
CA ARG A 117 -6.14 -9.04 0.90
C ARG A 117 -6.25 -8.14 -0.34
N GLY A 118 -5.12 -7.84 -0.99
CA GLY A 118 -5.04 -7.02 -2.20
C GLY A 118 -5.36 -5.54 -2.03
N GLN A 119 -5.51 -5.04 -0.80
CA GLN A 119 -5.76 -3.62 -0.54
C GLN A 119 -4.54 -2.77 -0.89
N ILE A 120 -3.34 -3.29 -0.65
CA ILE A 120 -2.10 -2.72 -1.19
C ILE A 120 -1.55 -3.68 -2.23
N GLN A 121 -1.25 -3.18 -3.42
CA GLN A 121 -0.47 -3.90 -4.42
C GLN A 121 0.99 -3.43 -4.36
N LEU A 122 1.94 -4.37 -4.41
CA LEU A 122 3.35 -4.05 -4.60
C LEU A 122 3.75 -4.27 -6.07
N ALA A 123 4.37 -3.26 -6.67
CA ALA A 123 4.91 -3.24 -8.02
C ALA A 123 6.39 -2.81 -7.99
N ASN A 124 7.10 -2.95 -9.11
CA ASN A 124 8.56 -2.81 -9.13
C ASN A 124 9.01 -1.40 -9.56
N HIS A 125 9.85 -0.74 -8.76
CA HIS A 125 10.46 0.55 -9.12
C HIS A 125 11.97 0.51 -9.35
N THR A 126 12.52 -0.65 -9.70
CA THR A 126 13.96 -0.97 -9.71
C THR A 126 14.54 -1.14 -8.29
N TRP A 127 15.78 -1.60 -8.18
CA TRP A 127 16.43 -1.76 -6.88
C TRP A 127 16.91 -0.43 -6.32
N SER A 128 17.70 0.32 -7.09
CA SER A 128 18.43 1.51 -6.60
C SER A 128 18.12 2.81 -7.36
N HIS A 129 16.97 2.86 -8.05
CA HIS A 129 16.46 4.04 -8.76
C HIS A 129 17.44 4.69 -9.79
N PRO A 130 18.12 3.93 -10.67
CA PRO A 130 18.95 4.52 -11.74
C PRO A 130 18.10 4.95 -12.95
N ASP A 131 18.60 5.90 -13.74
CA ASP A 131 18.10 6.13 -15.10
C ASP A 131 18.42 4.92 -15.98
N LEU A 132 17.40 4.13 -16.31
CA LEU A 132 17.54 2.88 -17.06
C LEU A 132 18.08 3.09 -18.48
N THR A 133 17.91 4.28 -19.08
CA THR A 133 18.42 4.55 -20.43
C THR A 133 19.94 4.62 -20.49
N THR A 134 20.58 4.86 -19.34
CA THR A 134 22.05 4.90 -19.20
C THR A 134 22.68 3.53 -18.96
N LEU A 135 21.87 2.50 -18.70
CA LEU A 135 22.31 1.16 -18.35
C LEU A 135 22.29 0.21 -19.56
N SER A 136 23.11 -0.84 -19.50
CA SER A 136 23.00 -1.99 -20.40
C SER A 136 21.77 -2.84 -20.09
N ASP A 137 21.33 -3.67 -21.05
CA ASP A 137 20.15 -4.53 -20.89
C ASP A 137 20.28 -5.48 -19.69
N ALA A 138 21.49 -5.99 -19.44
CA ALA A 138 21.78 -6.86 -18.29
C ALA A 138 21.67 -6.11 -16.96
N GLU A 139 22.08 -4.84 -16.90
CA GLU A 139 21.96 -4.00 -15.70
C GLU A 139 20.50 -3.61 -15.44
N ILE A 140 19.72 -3.34 -16.50
CA ILE A 140 18.27 -3.09 -16.39
C ILE A 140 17.57 -4.34 -15.81
N GLN A 141 17.87 -5.51 -16.36
CA GLN A 141 17.31 -6.78 -15.87
C GLN A 141 17.75 -7.07 -14.44
N TRP A 142 19.00 -6.78 -14.09
CA TRP A 142 19.47 -6.94 -12.71
C TRP A 142 18.72 -6.05 -11.74
N GLN A 143 18.51 -4.77 -12.07
CA GLN A 143 17.76 -3.82 -11.25
C GLN A 143 16.34 -4.30 -10.95
N LEU A 144 15.65 -4.81 -11.98
CA LEU A 144 14.28 -5.29 -11.85
C LEU A 144 14.21 -6.67 -11.17
N GLN A 145 15.07 -7.62 -11.55
CA GLN A 145 15.06 -8.97 -10.97
C GLN A 145 15.50 -8.96 -9.51
N HIS A 146 16.52 -8.18 -9.14
CA HIS A 146 16.98 -8.13 -7.76
C HIS A 146 15.89 -7.55 -6.83
N ASN A 147 15.19 -6.52 -7.29
CA ASN A 147 14.06 -5.97 -6.57
C ASN A 147 12.85 -6.94 -6.54
N HIS A 148 12.63 -7.71 -7.61
CA HIS A 148 11.62 -8.77 -7.62
C HIS A 148 11.90 -9.84 -6.57
N ASP A 149 13.16 -10.32 -6.50
CA ASP A 149 13.57 -11.34 -5.54
C ASP A 149 13.40 -10.83 -4.09
N TYR A 150 13.70 -9.55 -3.84
CA TYR A 150 13.40 -8.90 -2.57
C TYR A 150 11.90 -8.94 -2.26
N LEU A 151 11.04 -8.45 -3.16
CA LEU A 151 9.58 -8.44 -2.97
C LEU A 151 9.00 -9.84 -2.74
N GLN A 152 9.49 -10.84 -3.47
CA GLN A 152 9.11 -12.23 -3.28
C GLN A 152 9.56 -12.76 -1.91
N SER A 153 10.76 -12.40 -1.45
CA SER A 153 11.31 -12.88 -0.17
C SER A 153 10.65 -12.24 1.06
N VAL A 154 10.37 -10.95 1.01
CA VAL A 154 9.83 -10.19 2.15
C VAL A 154 8.31 -10.24 2.20
N TYR A 155 7.66 -10.20 1.03
CA TYR A 155 6.19 -10.05 0.94
C TYR A 155 5.50 -11.23 0.25
N GLY A 156 6.23 -12.16 -0.35
CA GLY A 156 5.64 -13.28 -1.09
C GLY A 156 4.96 -12.86 -2.41
N VAL A 157 5.28 -11.67 -2.94
CA VAL A 157 4.59 -11.07 -4.09
C VAL A 157 5.36 -11.26 -5.40
N ASP A 158 4.64 -11.73 -6.42
CA ASP A 158 5.06 -11.57 -7.83
C ASP A 158 4.66 -10.17 -8.33
N ALA A 159 5.63 -9.26 -8.40
CA ALA A 159 5.39 -7.86 -8.75
C ALA A 159 5.13 -7.59 -10.25
N ARG A 160 5.22 -8.61 -11.11
CA ARG A 160 4.95 -8.46 -12.56
C ARG A 160 3.45 -8.27 -12.81
N PRO A 161 3.05 -7.72 -13.97
CA PRO A 161 3.89 -7.23 -15.08
C PRO A 161 4.32 -5.77 -14.94
N PHE A 162 3.91 -5.10 -13.86
CA PHE A 162 4.04 -3.66 -13.69
C PHE A 162 5.43 -3.29 -13.18
N PHE A 163 6.08 -2.36 -13.88
CA PHE A 163 7.22 -1.64 -13.35
C PHE A 163 7.08 -0.17 -13.67
N ARG A 164 7.64 0.70 -12.84
CA ARG A 164 7.75 2.13 -13.16
C ARG A 164 9.22 2.45 -13.40
N PRO A 165 9.61 2.96 -14.58
CA PRO A 165 10.97 3.41 -14.79
C PRO A 165 11.25 4.66 -13.94
N PRO A 166 12.38 4.73 -13.21
CA PRO A 166 12.81 5.93 -12.52
C PRO A 166 12.73 7.18 -13.40
N TYR A 167 12.27 8.28 -12.81
CA TYR A 167 12.04 9.56 -13.49
C TYR A 167 10.98 9.52 -14.62
N GLY A 168 10.28 8.40 -14.83
CA GLY A 168 9.41 8.18 -15.98
C GLY A 168 10.18 8.04 -17.31
N VAL A 169 11.51 7.85 -17.26
CA VAL A 169 12.37 7.85 -18.44
C VAL A 169 12.62 6.42 -18.92
N HIS A 170 12.16 6.12 -20.11
CA HIS A 170 12.35 4.83 -20.77
C HIS A 170 12.37 4.99 -22.30
N ASP A 171 12.89 3.98 -22.98
CA ASP A 171 12.85 3.86 -24.43
C ASP A 171 12.50 2.41 -24.82
N ALA A 172 12.35 2.16 -26.12
CA ALA A 172 11.99 0.82 -26.62
C ALA A 172 13.00 -0.27 -26.22
N ARG A 173 14.27 0.08 -25.96
CA ARG A 173 15.29 -0.87 -25.51
C ARG A 173 15.09 -1.21 -24.04
N VAL A 174 14.84 -0.22 -23.19
CA VAL A 174 14.48 -0.43 -21.78
C VAL A 174 13.23 -1.31 -21.68
N ASP A 175 12.19 -1.00 -22.45
CA ASP A 175 10.95 -1.77 -22.44
C ASP A 175 11.17 -3.22 -22.88
N ALA A 176 11.97 -3.45 -23.92
CA ALA A 176 12.31 -4.79 -24.38
C ALA A 176 13.13 -5.58 -23.34
N ALA A 177 14.10 -4.93 -22.69
CA ALA A 177 14.93 -5.56 -21.66
C ALA A 177 14.10 -5.95 -20.42
N ALA A 178 13.18 -5.09 -19.98
CA ALA A 178 12.23 -5.36 -18.90
C ALA A 178 11.23 -6.47 -19.27
N ALA A 179 10.65 -6.40 -20.48
CA ALA A 179 9.70 -7.39 -20.96
C ALA A 179 10.30 -8.80 -21.05
N ALA A 180 11.60 -8.92 -21.36
CA ALA A 180 12.31 -10.20 -21.43
C ALA A 180 12.30 -10.98 -20.10
N ILE A 181 12.08 -10.32 -18.97
CA ILE A 181 11.95 -10.95 -17.64
C ILE A 181 10.52 -10.85 -17.06
N GLY A 182 9.55 -10.48 -17.89
CA GLY A 182 8.13 -10.46 -17.55
C GLY A 182 7.58 -9.11 -17.07
N TYR A 183 8.39 -8.07 -17.01
CA TYR A 183 7.95 -6.69 -16.75
C TYR A 183 7.53 -6.03 -18.06
N THR A 184 6.32 -6.32 -18.51
CA THR A 184 5.81 -5.95 -19.84
C THR A 184 5.04 -4.64 -19.86
N VAL A 185 4.77 -4.05 -18.69
CA VAL A 185 3.90 -2.88 -18.55
C VAL A 185 4.66 -1.77 -17.82
N PRO A 186 5.34 -0.87 -18.55
CA PRO A 186 5.84 0.38 -17.99
C PRO A 186 4.64 1.21 -17.51
N THR A 187 4.51 1.44 -16.22
CA THR A 187 3.40 2.21 -15.64
C THR A 187 3.85 3.63 -15.36
N LEU A 188 3.29 4.57 -16.08
CA LEU A 188 3.48 6.01 -15.89
C LEU A 188 2.29 6.58 -15.10
N TRP A 189 1.96 7.85 -15.31
CA TRP A 189 0.88 8.53 -14.60
C TRP A 189 0.26 9.61 -15.48
N TYR A 190 -1.01 9.92 -15.21
CA TYR A 190 -1.73 11.02 -15.83
C TYR A 190 -1.56 12.34 -15.05
N GLY A 191 -1.52 12.26 -13.71
CA GLY A 191 -1.39 13.41 -12.83
C GLY A 191 -0.48 13.11 -11.64
N SER A 192 0.04 14.15 -10.99
CA SER A 192 1.04 14.03 -9.93
C SER A 192 0.70 14.90 -8.73
N LEU A 193 0.97 14.38 -7.53
CA LEU A 193 0.92 15.14 -6.27
C LEU A 193 2.14 16.03 -6.05
N GLY A 194 3.19 15.93 -6.89
CA GLY A 194 4.39 16.77 -6.83
C GLY A 194 5.29 16.56 -5.61
N ASP A 195 4.97 15.57 -4.79
CA ASP A 195 5.55 15.28 -3.47
C ASP A 195 6.89 14.50 -3.51
N SER A 196 7.45 14.27 -4.70
CA SER A 196 8.87 13.88 -4.83
C SER A 196 9.82 14.99 -4.41
N GLY A 197 9.39 16.25 -4.56
CA GLY A 197 10.10 17.43 -4.11
C GLY A 197 9.55 17.97 -2.78
N ALA A 198 10.33 18.83 -2.14
CA ALA A 198 9.88 19.56 -0.95
C ALA A 198 8.87 20.65 -1.35
N ILE A 199 7.58 20.28 -1.37
CA ILE A 199 6.46 21.21 -1.56
C ILE A 199 5.61 21.30 -0.29
N THR A 200 4.80 22.35 -0.21
CA THR A 200 3.93 22.58 0.95
C THR A 200 2.71 21.65 0.94
N GLN A 201 2.14 21.42 2.12
CA GLN A 201 0.87 20.72 2.30
C GLN A 201 -0.24 21.26 1.39
N GLN A 202 -0.37 22.59 1.29
CA GLN A 202 -1.40 23.20 0.45
C GLN A 202 -1.17 22.91 -1.04
N GLN A 203 0.08 22.91 -1.52
CA GLN A 203 0.37 22.57 -2.92
C GLN A 203 -0.02 21.12 -3.24
N ILE A 204 0.20 20.18 -2.31
CA ILE A 204 -0.23 18.78 -2.47
C ILE A 204 -1.77 18.71 -2.59
N VAL A 205 -2.49 19.44 -1.73
CA VAL A 205 -3.96 19.50 -1.76
C VAL A 205 -4.47 20.10 -3.07
N ASP A 206 -3.84 21.17 -3.55
CA ASP A 206 -4.20 21.83 -4.81
C ASP A 206 -3.99 20.89 -6.01
N LEU A 207 -2.85 20.17 -6.03
CA LEU A 207 -2.56 19.16 -7.05
C LEU A 207 -3.54 17.98 -6.98
N ALA A 208 -3.93 17.53 -5.79
CA ALA A 208 -4.97 16.52 -5.66
C ALA A 208 -6.33 17.03 -6.18
N ALA A 209 -6.68 18.28 -5.88
CA ALA A 209 -7.89 18.90 -6.42
C ALA A 209 -7.85 19.03 -7.95
N GLU A 210 -6.69 19.24 -8.55
CA GLU A 210 -6.54 19.24 -10.01
C GLU A 210 -6.62 17.82 -10.61
N TRP A 211 -5.91 16.87 -10.00
CA TRP A 211 -5.59 15.60 -10.64
C TRP A 211 -6.50 14.43 -10.24
N PHE A 212 -7.12 14.42 -9.06
CA PHE A 212 -8.00 13.31 -8.65
C PHE A 212 -9.27 13.27 -9.50
N ALA A 213 -9.33 12.37 -10.48
CA ALA A 213 -10.50 12.18 -11.33
C ALA A 213 -10.59 10.72 -11.79
N ALA A 214 -11.80 10.31 -12.17
CA ALA A 214 -12.08 8.97 -12.68
C ALA A 214 -11.17 8.62 -13.87
N GLY A 215 -10.75 7.36 -13.93
CA GLY A 215 -9.90 6.83 -14.98
C GLY A 215 -8.42 7.16 -14.86
N ARG A 216 -8.00 8.01 -13.91
CA ARG A 216 -6.60 8.46 -13.83
C ARG A 216 -5.73 7.53 -12.99
N ILE A 217 -4.49 7.35 -13.46
CA ILE A 217 -3.38 6.85 -12.63
C ILE A 217 -2.65 8.07 -12.08
N ILE A 218 -2.63 8.21 -10.77
CA ILE A 218 -2.00 9.33 -10.07
C ILE A 218 -0.74 8.86 -9.36
N ILE A 219 0.34 9.65 -9.48
CA ILE A 219 1.59 9.41 -8.77
C ILE A 219 1.69 10.31 -7.53
N GLY A 220 2.07 9.71 -6.40
CA GLY A 220 2.67 10.37 -5.24
C GLY A 220 3.99 9.68 -4.86
N HIS A 221 4.60 10.06 -3.74
CA HIS A 221 5.88 9.49 -3.29
C HIS A 221 5.91 9.27 -1.78
N LEU A 222 6.56 8.19 -1.35
CA LEU A 222 6.72 7.83 0.05
C LEU A 222 8.03 8.39 0.65
N ASN A 223 8.31 9.67 0.37
CA ASN A 223 9.64 10.25 0.57
C ASN A 223 9.69 11.40 1.57
N GLN A 224 8.64 12.22 1.64
CA GLN A 224 8.66 13.49 2.36
C GLN A 224 7.45 13.61 3.28
N ASP A 225 7.67 14.09 4.50
CA ASP A 225 6.65 14.23 5.55
C ASP A 225 5.39 15.06 5.19
N PRO A 226 5.44 16.17 4.40
CA PRO A 226 4.28 17.04 4.23
C PRO A 226 3.00 16.33 3.77
N VAL A 227 3.09 15.32 2.93
CA VAL A 227 1.91 14.57 2.45
C VAL A 227 1.15 13.89 3.59
N VAL A 228 1.84 13.45 4.65
CA VAL A 228 1.25 12.79 5.82
C VAL A 228 0.25 13.72 6.51
N GLY A 229 0.57 15.01 6.60
CA GLY A 229 -0.29 16.01 7.21
C GLY A 229 -1.59 16.29 6.46
N VAL A 230 -1.69 15.87 5.19
CA VAL A 230 -2.85 16.14 4.33
C VAL A 230 -3.62 14.90 3.89
N LEU A 231 -3.21 13.69 4.27
CA LEU A 231 -3.94 12.45 3.94
C LEU A 231 -5.45 12.52 4.24
N PRO A 232 -5.91 13.06 5.39
CA PRO A 232 -7.35 13.24 5.64
C PRO A 232 -8.02 14.14 4.60
N ARG A 233 -7.38 15.27 4.23
CA ARG A 233 -7.94 16.18 3.21
C ARG A 233 -7.94 15.55 1.82
N LEU A 234 -6.93 14.74 1.48
CA LEU A 234 -6.91 13.98 0.23
C LEU A 234 -8.08 12.99 0.16
N LYS A 235 -8.40 12.32 1.27
CA LYS A 235 -9.59 11.47 1.37
C LYS A 235 -10.88 12.27 1.17
N GLU A 236 -11.02 13.42 1.82
CA GLU A 236 -12.19 14.27 1.66
C GLU A 236 -12.43 14.65 0.19
N ILE A 237 -11.37 14.92 -0.59
CA ILE A 237 -11.49 15.20 -2.03
C ILE A 237 -11.99 13.97 -2.80
N LEU A 238 -11.53 12.77 -2.46
CA LEU A 238 -12.04 11.53 -3.05
C LEU A 238 -13.54 11.36 -2.76
N ASP A 239 -13.93 11.52 -1.49
CA ASP A 239 -15.32 11.38 -1.03
C ASP A 239 -16.24 12.43 -1.70
N GLU A 240 -15.82 13.71 -1.73
CA GLU A 240 -16.53 14.83 -2.39
C GLU A 240 -16.78 14.55 -3.88
N ARG A 241 -15.90 13.78 -4.53
CA ARG A 241 -15.99 13.42 -5.95
C ARG A 241 -16.63 12.05 -6.19
N GLY A 242 -16.97 11.31 -5.13
CA GLY A 242 -17.42 9.94 -5.21
C GLY A 242 -16.42 9.02 -5.91
N LEU A 243 -15.11 9.27 -5.72
CA LEU A 243 -14.04 8.48 -6.31
C LEU A 243 -13.61 7.36 -5.38
N GLN A 244 -13.60 6.13 -5.88
CA GLN A 244 -12.99 5.00 -5.20
C GLN A 244 -11.56 4.78 -5.70
N THR A 245 -10.65 4.46 -4.77
CA THR A 245 -9.29 4.07 -5.15
C THR A 245 -9.21 2.58 -5.45
N VAL A 246 -8.43 2.22 -6.45
CA VAL A 246 -8.20 0.85 -6.91
C VAL A 246 -6.71 0.57 -7.01
N THR A 247 -6.32 -0.68 -6.81
CA THR A 247 -5.02 -1.18 -7.26
C THR A 247 -5.06 -1.47 -8.76
N LEU A 248 -3.89 -1.59 -9.41
CA LEU A 248 -3.84 -2.01 -10.80
C LEU A 248 -4.40 -3.43 -10.99
N ASN A 249 -4.21 -4.32 -10.00
CA ASN A 249 -4.73 -5.68 -10.04
C ASN A 249 -6.26 -5.76 -9.85
N ASP A 250 -6.89 -4.75 -9.24
CA ASP A 250 -8.36 -4.68 -9.19
C ASP A 250 -8.98 -4.41 -10.58
N VAL A 251 -8.21 -3.79 -11.47
CA VAL A 251 -8.67 -3.36 -12.80
C VAL A 251 -8.17 -4.30 -13.90
N PHE A 252 -6.93 -4.77 -13.79
CA PHE A 252 -6.26 -5.50 -14.85
C PHE A 252 -6.02 -6.96 -14.49
N THR A 253 -6.20 -7.85 -15.47
CA THR A 253 -5.73 -9.23 -15.46
C THR A 253 -4.47 -9.40 -16.31
N SER A 254 -3.60 -10.30 -15.88
CA SER A 254 -2.34 -10.66 -16.56
C SER A 254 -2.03 -12.14 -16.36
N ALA A 255 -0.98 -12.65 -17.00
CA ALA A 255 -0.58 -14.05 -16.83
C ALA A 255 -0.17 -14.40 -15.39
N GLN A 256 0.41 -13.45 -14.65
CA GLN A 256 0.83 -13.62 -13.26
C GLN A 256 -0.32 -13.37 -12.27
N HIS A 257 -1.29 -12.53 -12.66
CA HIS A 257 -2.45 -12.17 -11.86
C HIS A 257 -3.73 -12.38 -12.68
N PRO A 258 -4.18 -13.64 -12.86
CA PRO A 258 -5.35 -13.96 -13.69
C PRO A 258 -6.65 -13.39 -13.12
#